data_AF-A0A7R9WZQ4-F1
#
_entry.id   AF-A0A7R9WZQ4-F1
#
_cell.length_a   1.000
_cell.length_b   1.000
_cell.length_c   1.000
_cell.angle_alpha   90.00
_cell.angle_beta   90.00
_cell.angle_gamma   90.00
#
_symmetry.space_group_name_H-M   'P 1'
#
loop_
_entity.id
_entity.type
_entity.pdbx_description
1 polymer ?
#
loop_
_entity_poly.entity_id
_entity_poly.type
_entity_poly.pdbx_seq_one_letter_code
_entity_poly.pdbx_strand_id
1 'polypeptide(L)'
;KNISTRSNEKPWMTSEVREKLKTRNNAYKSGDFLALKTARADLNRAIRLANRTYGQKVGEFFKDSKNTRRMWQGIKVIADYKPIPLGCDNDISILNDLNKYFRRFEEPSNISGIKSVPLIDE
;
A
#
# COMPACT_ATOMS: atom_id res chain seq x y z
N LYS A 1 -20.67 19.63 -10.50
CA LYS A 1 -19.56 19.33 -9.56
C LYS A 1 -19.22 17.85 -9.72
N ASN A 2 -18.05 17.51 -10.25
CA ASN A 2 -17.60 16.11 -10.36
C ASN A 2 -16.79 15.76 -9.11
N ILE A 3 -17.27 14.79 -8.33
CA ILE A 3 -16.53 14.26 -7.17
C ILE A 3 -15.80 13.02 -7.67
N SER A 4 -14.47 13.07 -7.78
CA SER A 4 -13.68 11.87 -8.06
C SER A 4 -13.53 11.06 -6.77
N THR A 5 -14.46 10.14 -6.53
CA THR A 5 -14.31 9.16 -5.45
C THR A 5 -13.22 8.18 -5.85
N ARG A 6 -12.03 8.27 -5.24
CA ARG A 6 -11.01 7.23 -5.41
C ARG A 6 -11.60 5.92 -4.90
N SER A 7 -11.44 4.85 -5.67
CA SER A 7 -11.91 3.50 -5.33
C SER A 7 -11.10 2.91 -4.15
N ASN A 8 -11.20 3.52 -2.97
CA ASN A 8 -10.71 2.94 -1.72
C ASN A 8 -11.79 2.00 -1.18
N GLU A 9 -12.13 0.99 -1.97
CA GLU A 9 -13.00 -0.07 -1.51
C GLU A 9 -12.27 -0.80 -0.40
N LYS A 10 -12.88 -0.83 0.78
CA LYS A 10 -12.27 -1.51 1.91
C LYS A 10 -12.08 -2.99 1.53
N PRO A 11 -10.95 -3.62 1.86
CA PRO A 11 -10.62 -4.97 1.40
C PRO A 11 -11.59 -6.05 1.91
N TRP A 12 -12.37 -5.73 2.95
CA TRP A 12 -13.44 -6.57 3.48
C TRP A 12 -14.81 -6.37 2.81
N MET A 13 -14.95 -5.47 1.83
CA MET A 13 -16.16 -5.27 1.02
C MET A 13 -16.26 -6.32 -0.10
N THR A 14 -16.47 -7.57 0.29
CA THR A 14 -16.65 -8.69 -0.64
C THR A 14 -18.04 -8.67 -1.30
N SER A 15 -18.23 -9.48 -2.36
CA SER A 15 -19.54 -9.68 -2.99
C SER A 15 -20.60 -10.13 -1.99
N GLU A 16 -20.25 -11.03 -1.08
CA GLU A 16 -21.14 -11.51 -0.01
C GLU A 16 -21.57 -10.37 0.92
N VAL A 17 -20.64 -9.52 1.37
CA VAL A 17 -20.97 -8.37 2.23
C VAL A 17 -21.88 -7.39 1.49
N ARG A 18 -21.65 -7.15 0.19
CA ARG A 18 -22.54 -6.31 -0.65
C ARG A 18 -23.94 -6.91 -0.77
N GLU A 19 -24.04 -8.23 -0.92
CA GLU A 19 -25.33 -8.93 -0.97
C GLU A 19 -26.08 -8.80 0.36
N LYS A 20 -25.42 -9.07 1.49
CA LYS A 20 -26.03 -8.88 2.82
C LYS A 20 -26.48 -7.43 3.05
N LEU A 21 -25.71 -6.46 2.56
CA LEU A 21 -26.08 -5.05 2.62
C LEU A 21 -27.35 -4.76 1.79
N LYS A 22 -27.47 -5.35 0.60
CA LYS A 22 -28.67 -5.27 -0.25
C LYS A 22 -29.88 -5.88 0.45
N THR A 23 -29.75 -7.09 1.03
CA THR A 23 -30.81 -7.75 1.79
C THR A 23 -31.26 -6.91 2.97
N ARG A 24 -30.33 -6.34 3.75
CA ARG A 24 -30.64 -5.45 4.86
C ARG A 24 -31.40 -4.21 4.40
N ASN A 25 -30.96 -3.58 3.31
CA ASN A 25 -31.61 -2.40 2.76
C ASN A 25 -33.03 -2.71 2.27
N ASN A 26 -33.24 -3.88 1.67
CA ASN A 26 -34.57 -4.32 1.25
C ASN A 26 -35.49 -4.57 2.45
N ALA A 27 -35.01 -5.26 3.50
CA ALA A 27 -35.77 -5.48 4.74
C ALA A 27 -36.11 -4.17 5.47
N TYR A 28 -35.22 -3.19 5.41
CA TYR A 28 -35.52 -1.84 5.94
C TYR A 28 -36.63 -1.16 5.15
N LYS A 29 -36.60 -1.25 3.80
CA LYS A 29 -37.63 -0.67 2.93
C LYS A 29 -39.00 -1.35 3.07
N SER A 30 -39.03 -2.65 3.37
CA SER A 30 -40.29 -3.38 3.57
C SER A 30 -40.93 -3.12 4.93
N GLY A 31 -40.22 -2.51 5.89
CA GLY A 31 -40.74 -2.23 7.23
C GLY A 31 -40.83 -3.46 8.15
N ASP A 32 -40.32 -4.62 7.72
CA ASP A 32 -40.31 -5.83 8.54
C ASP A 32 -39.16 -5.80 9.55
N PHE A 33 -39.51 -5.59 10.82
CA PHE A 33 -38.55 -5.49 11.92
C PHE A 33 -37.81 -6.79 12.20
N LEU A 34 -38.46 -7.96 12.06
CA LEU A 34 -37.83 -9.25 12.32
C LEU A 34 -36.83 -9.59 11.21
N ALA A 35 -37.24 -9.41 9.95
CA ALA A 35 -36.34 -9.57 8.81
C ALA A 35 -35.15 -8.60 8.89
N LEU A 36 -35.38 -7.35 9.31
CA LEU A 36 -34.32 -6.37 9.48
C LEU A 36 -33.32 -6.77 10.59
N LYS A 37 -33.82 -7.29 11.72
CA LYS A 37 -32.96 -7.78 12.83
C LYS A 37 -32.06 -8.92 12.36
N THR A 38 -32.62 -9.89 11.65
CA THR A 38 -31.87 -11.03 11.10
C THR A 38 -30.85 -10.57 10.06
N ALA A 39 -31.26 -9.72 9.10
CA ALA A 39 -30.37 -9.21 8.07
C ALA A 39 -29.20 -8.39 8.64
N ARG A 40 -29.42 -7.65 9.74
CA ARG A 40 -28.34 -6.96 10.48
C ARG A 40 -27.35 -7.93 11.13
N ALA A 41 -27.86 -8.97 11.78
CA ALA A 41 -27.01 -10.00 12.40
C ALA A 41 -26.15 -10.71 11.35
N ASP A 42 -26.75 -11.07 10.22
CA ASP A 42 -26.05 -11.75 9.12
C ASP A 42 -25.02 -10.85 8.44
N LEU A 43 -25.34 -9.57 8.22
CA LEU A 43 -24.38 -8.59 7.72
C LEU A 43 -23.16 -8.47 8.67
N ASN A 44 -23.40 -8.39 9.98
CA ASN A 44 -22.31 -8.31 10.96
C ASN A 44 -21.44 -9.57 10.96
N ARG A 45 -22.04 -10.76 10.82
CA ARG A 45 -21.29 -12.02 10.68
C ARG A 45 -20.44 -12.03 9.41
N ALA A 46 -21.01 -11.64 8.27
CA ALA A 46 -20.30 -11.57 7.00
C ALA A 46 -19.12 -10.59 7.05
N ILE A 47 -19.30 -9.41 7.66
CA ILE A 47 -18.22 -8.43 7.84
C ILE A 47 -17.10 -8.99 8.73
N ARG A 48 -17.43 -9.66 9.85
CA ARG A 48 -16.44 -10.28 10.74
C ARG A 48 -15.66 -11.38 10.02
N LEU A 49 -16.35 -12.21 9.25
CA LEU A 49 -15.73 -13.27 8.45
C LEU A 49 -14.79 -12.67 7.40
N ALA A 50 -15.27 -11.72 6.61
CA ALA A 50 -14.48 -11.05 5.57
C ALA A 50 -13.21 -10.39 6.15
N ASN A 51 -13.33 -9.71 7.29
CA ASN A 51 -12.17 -9.14 8.00
C ASN A 51 -11.18 -10.22 8.44
N ARG A 52 -11.66 -11.34 9.00
CA ARG A 52 -10.81 -12.45 9.44
C ARG A 52 -10.08 -13.09 8.26
N THR A 53 -10.79 -13.38 7.17
CA THR A 53 -10.23 -13.97 5.96
C THR A 53 -9.18 -13.05 5.33
N TYR A 54 -9.47 -11.74 5.26
CA TYR A 54 -8.50 -10.77 4.78
C TYR A 54 -7.26 -10.71 5.69
N GLY A 55 -7.46 -10.65 7.00
CA GLY A 55 -6.36 -10.65 7.98
C GLY A 55 -5.47 -11.90 7.88
N GLN A 56 -6.07 -13.07 7.70
CA GLN A 56 -5.33 -14.31 7.45
C GLN A 56 -4.51 -14.22 6.16
N LYS A 57 -5.14 -13.81 5.04
CA LYS A 57 -4.46 -13.62 3.75
C LYS A 57 -3.28 -12.66 3.86
N VAL A 58 -3.44 -11.55 4.57
CA VAL A 58 -2.35 -10.59 4.80
C VAL A 58 -1.26 -11.22 5.66
N GLY A 59 -1.63 -11.92 6.74
CA GLY A 59 -0.69 -12.62 7.62
C GLY A 59 0.19 -13.64 6.89
N GLU A 60 -0.32 -14.33 5.87
CA GLU A 60 0.46 -15.28 5.04
C GLU A 60 1.69 -14.63 4.36
N PHE A 61 1.69 -13.31 4.16
CA PHE A 61 2.85 -12.61 3.58
C PHE A 61 3.97 -12.37 4.60
N PHE A 62 3.67 -12.41 5.89
CA PHE A 62 4.58 -12.06 6.99
C PHE A 62 5.02 -13.28 7.81
N LYS A 63 4.62 -14.50 7.44
CA LYS A 63 4.98 -15.73 8.16
C LYS A 63 6.47 -16.07 8.12
N ASP A 64 7.15 -15.76 7.02
CA ASP A 64 8.57 -16.05 6.84
C ASP A 64 9.38 -14.76 6.90
N SER A 65 10.12 -14.58 7.99
CA SER A 65 10.94 -13.39 8.24
C SER A 65 12.14 -13.25 7.31
N LYS A 66 12.56 -14.34 6.65
CA LYS A 66 13.71 -14.32 5.72
C LYS A 66 13.31 -13.88 4.31
N ASN A 67 12.01 -13.96 3.97
CA ASN A 67 11.52 -13.62 2.64
C ASN A 67 11.02 -12.17 2.57
N THR A 68 11.95 -11.22 2.51
CA THR A 68 11.66 -9.78 2.38
C THR A 68 10.84 -9.45 1.15
N ARG A 69 11.02 -10.18 0.03
CA ARG A 69 10.21 -9.99 -1.19
C ARG A 69 8.72 -10.27 -0.92
N ARG A 70 8.41 -11.36 -0.22
CA ARG A 70 7.04 -11.73 0.15
C ARG A 70 6.43 -10.72 1.13
N MET A 71 7.22 -10.24 2.09
CA MET A 71 6.81 -9.16 2.99
C MET A 71 6.41 -7.89 2.23
N TRP A 72 7.24 -7.47 1.26
CA TRP A 72 6.94 -6.32 0.39
C TRP A 72 5.69 -6.53 -0.46
N GLN A 73 5.38 -7.76 -0.88
CA GLN A 73 4.10 -8.07 -1.52
C GLN A 73 2.93 -7.83 -0.56
N GLY A 74 3.05 -8.24 0.70
CA GLY A 74 2.06 -7.96 1.74
C GLY A 74 1.81 -6.45 1.95
N ILE A 75 2.88 -5.66 2.03
CA ILE A 75 2.79 -4.19 2.15
C ILE A 75 2.05 -3.59 0.94
N LYS A 76 2.38 -4.03 -0.27
CA LYS A 76 1.68 -3.59 -1.49
C LYS A 76 0.19 -3.91 -1.47
N VAL A 77 -0.18 -5.10 -1.00
CA VAL A 77 -1.59 -5.52 -0.85
C VAL A 77 -2.33 -4.62 0.16
N ILE A 78 -1.71 -4.33 1.30
CA ILE A 78 -2.32 -3.46 2.34
C ILE A 78 -2.54 -2.03 1.81
N ALA A 79 -1.57 -1.51 1.06
CA ALA A 79 -1.62 -0.15 0.53
C ALA A 79 -2.55 0.00 -0.70
N ASP A 80 -3.14 -1.09 -1.20
CA ASP A 80 -3.76 -1.17 -2.55
C ASP A 80 -2.85 -0.52 -3.62
N TYR A 81 -1.54 -0.72 -3.47
CA TYR A 81 -0.57 -0.07 -4.34
C TYR A 81 -0.59 -0.75 -5.71
N LYS A 82 -1.21 -0.04 -6.66
CA LYS A 82 -1.19 -0.39 -8.08
C LYS A 82 -0.05 0.40 -8.71
N PRO A 83 1.11 -0.23 -8.98
CA PRO A 83 2.17 0.47 -9.69
C PRO A 83 1.58 0.91 -11.03
N ILE A 84 1.64 2.21 -11.29
CA ILE A 84 1.50 2.69 -12.65
C ILE A 84 2.67 2.03 -13.39
N PRO A 85 2.45 1.31 -14.50
CA PRO A 85 3.55 0.94 -15.36
C PRO A 85 4.12 2.27 -15.84
N LEU A 86 5.16 2.74 -15.16
CA LEU A 86 6.06 3.71 -15.72
C LEU A 86 6.52 3.04 -17.01
N GLY A 87 6.09 3.57 -18.14
CA GLY A 87 6.81 3.32 -19.38
C GLY A 87 8.24 3.63 -19.02
N CYS A 88 9.07 2.58 -18.93
CA CYS A 88 10.46 2.76 -18.62
C CYS A 88 11.01 3.44 -19.86
N ASP A 89 10.96 4.76 -19.88
CA ASP A 89 11.65 5.56 -20.86
C ASP A 89 13.11 5.35 -20.51
N ASN A 90 13.68 4.29 -21.10
CA ASN A 90 15.08 3.91 -20.98
C ASN A 90 15.90 4.92 -21.78
N ASP A 91 15.64 6.21 -21.58
CA ASP A 91 16.36 7.27 -22.22
C ASP A 91 17.78 7.22 -21.67
N ILE A 92 18.68 6.72 -22.50
CA ILE A 92 20.10 6.50 -22.20
C ILE A 92 20.72 7.82 -21.70
N SER A 93 20.19 8.97 -22.13
CA SER A 93 20.59 10.29 -21.64
C SER A 93 20.37 10.43 -20.13
N ILE A 94 19.19 10.07 -19.62
CA ILE A 94 18.85 10.17 -18.19
C ILE A 94 19.72 9.22 -17.36
N LEU A 95 19.98 8.01 -17.87
CA LEU A 95 20.85 7.04 -17.19
C LEU A 95 22.30 7.55 -17.10
N ASN A 96 22.80 8.18 -18.16
CA ASN A 96 24.12 8.79 -18.16
C ASN A 96 24.21 10.00 -17.21
N ASP A 97 23.18 10.83 -17.15
CA ASP A 97 23.12 11.98 -16.23
C ASP A 97 23.11 11.51 -14.77
N LEU A 98 22.37 10.45 -14.44
CA LEU A 98 22.37 9.84 -13.11
C LEU A 98 23.74 9.26 -12.77
N ASN A 99 24.36 8.52 -13.69
CA ASN A 99 25.71 7.99 -13.49
C ASN A 99 26.71 9.11 -13.22
N LYS A 100 26.68 10.19 -13.99
CA LYS A 100 27.54 11.36 -13.78
C LYS A 100 27.27 12.02 -12.42
N TYR A 101 26.01 12.20 -12.05
CA TYR A 101 25.62 12.79 -10.77
C TYR A 101 26.16 11.97 -9.59
N PHE A 102 25.98 10.65 -9.58
CA PHE A 102 26.44 9.82 -8.46
C PHE A 102 27.96 9.60 -8.44
N ARG A 103 28.65 9.66 -9.59
CA ARG A 103 30.14 9.59 -9.65
C ARG A 103 30.86 10.84 -9.17
N ARG A 104 30.15 11.94 -8.86
CA ARG A 104 30.78 13.20 -8.41
C ARG A 104 31.66 13.07 -7.15
N PHE A 105 31.48 12.00 -6.37
CA PHE A 105 32.27 11.71 -5.18
C PHE A 105 33.45 10.75 -5.44
N GLU A 106 33.47 10.10 -6.61
CA GLU A 106 34.55 9.20 -7.02
C GLU A 106 35.58 9.91 -7.91
N GLU A 107 35.27 11.13 -8.37
CA GLU A 107 36.30 11.97 -8.97
C GLU A 107 37.34 12.27 -7.89
N PRO A 108 38.62 11.90 -8.10
CA PRO A 108 39.67 12.31 -7.20
C PRO A 108 39.66 13.83 -7.21
N SER A 109 39.28 14.41 -6.08
CA SER A 109 39.40 15.84 -5.88
C SER A 109 40.86 16.17 -6.18
N ASN A 110 41.11 16.91 -7.27
CA ASN A 110 42.36 17.64 -7.49
C ASN A 110 42.51 18.77 -6.45
N ILE A 111 41.97 18.57 -5.25
CA ILE A 111 42.23 19.37 -4.08
C ILE A 111 43.48 18.73 -3.49
N SER A 112 44.63 19.18 -3.98
CA SER A 112 45.88 19.10 -3.25
C SER A 112 45.56 19.44 -1.79
N GLY A 113 45.61 18.44 -0.92
CA GLY A 113 45.15 18.55 0.46
C GLY A 113 45.82 19.74 1.13
N ILE A 114 45.05 20.78 1.42
CA ILE A 114 45.49 21.84 2.32
C ILE A 114 45.56 21.18 3.70
N LYS A 115 46.73 20.67 4.05
CA LYS A 115 47.06 20.29 5.42
C LYS A 115 47.20 21.57 6.22
N SER A 116 46.15 21.96 6.94
CA SER A 116 46.27 22.94 8.01
C SER A 116 47.02 22.28 9.18
N VAL A 117 48.28 22.66 9.37
CA VAL A 117 49.09 22.38 10.57
C VAL A 117 48.65 23.36 11.68
N PRO A 118 48.62 22.98 12.96
CA PRO A 118 47.90 23.70 14.02
C PRO A 118 48.71 24.86 14.60
N LEU A 119 48.02 25.93 15.01
CA LEU A 119 48.60 27.01 15.82
C LEU A 119 48.63 26.55 17.29
N ILE A 120 49.82 26.52 17.88
CA ILE A 120 50.06 26.32 19.31
C ILE A 120 50.16 27.72 19.91
N ASP A 121 49.25 28.07 20.81
CA ASP A 121 49.31 29.33 21.57
C ASP A 121 50.23 29.14 22.80
N GLU A 122 51.17 30.07 22.98
CA GLU A 122 52.03 30.23 24.17
C GLU A 122 51.27 30.82 25.36
#